data_AF-A0A830I0W2-F1
#
_entry.id   AF-A0A830I0W2-F1
#
_cell.length_a   1.000
_cell.length_b   1.000
_cell.length_c   1.000
_cell.angle_alpha   90.00
_cell.angle_beta   90.00
_cell.angle_gamma   90.00
#
_symmetry.space_group_name_H-M   'P 1'
#
loop_
_entity.id
_entity.type
_entity.pdbx_description
1 polymer ?
#
loop_
_entity_poly.entity_id
_entity_poly.type
_entity_poly.pdbx_seq_one_letter_code
_entity_poly.pdbx_strand_id
1 'polypeptide(L)'
;MWTLSLATSFQKATDRQLLRGVPVTEAARALYETQDFVLLSHSLTTPDEDLPPEGPVFNYGNELGQELFQYSWDELMTTSSSKTVKTDNDEAMEARKELMQRMESEDYAEFDGVRVDKEGNEFLIEHGILWNVRAPPKASDNDDEPKEGKRKEAPKGPLIGQAAVFWKWTPQPDGEVVEKAGLPPFQPDE
;
A
#
# COMPACT_ATOMS: atom_id res chain seq x y z
N MET A 1 -2.64 -15.02 4.67
CA MET A 1 -1.41 -14.96 3.86
C MET A 1 -1.13 -13.55 3.33
N TRP A 2 -2.13 -12.82 2.80
CA TRP A 2 -1.93 -11.45 2.26
C TRP A 2 -1.37 -10.42 3.26
N THR A 3 -1.92 -10.36 4.48
CA THR A 3 -1.43 -9.46 5.55
C THR A 3 0.06 -9.61 5.85
N LEU A 4 0.57 -10.85 5.83
CA LEU A 4 2.00 -11.11 6.02
C LEU A 4 2.81 -10.59 4.83
N SER A 5 2.32 -10.77 3.59
CA SER A 5 2.94 -10.16 2.41
C SER A 5 2.97 -8.64 2.50
N LEU A 6 1.90 -7.99 2.97
CA LEU A 6 1.87 -6.54 3.19
C LEU A 6 2.97 -6.09 4.16
N ALA A 7 2.99 -6.66 5.37
CA ALA A 7 3.95 -6.26 6.39
C ALA A 7 5.40 -6.56 6.00
N THR A 8 5.66 -7.75 5.45
CA THR A 8 7.03 -8.16 5.10
C THR A 8 7.56 -7.44 3.85
N SER A 9 6.71 -7.17 2.84
CA SER A 9 7.12 -6.37 1.69
C SER A 9 7.36 -4.92 2.06
N PHE A 10 6.53 -4.34 2.93
CA PHE A 10 6.72 -2.99 3.44
C PHE A 10 8.06 -2.85 4.18
N GLN A 11 8.35 -3.78 5.10
CA GLN A 11 9.61 -3.77 5.84
C GLN A 11 10.83 -3.90 4.93
N LYS A 12 10.77 -4.79 3.93
CA LYS A 12 11.87 -4.95 2.96
C LYS A 12 12.06 -3.74 2.05
N ALA A 13 10.99 -3.03 1.72
CA ALA A 13 11.06 -1.87 0.82
C ALA A 13 11.57 -0.63 1.57
N THR A 14 11.17 -0.44 2.82
CA THR A 14 11.32 0.85 3.54
C THR A 14 12.18 0.79 4.78
N ASP A 15 12.59 -0.41 5.24
CA ASP A 15 13.16 -0.68 6.56
C ASP A 15 12.28 -0.25 7.74
N ARG A 16 11.00 0.10 7.50
CA ARG A 16 10.00 0.48 8.51
C ARG A 16 9.01 -0.65 8.75
N GLN A 17 8.31 -0.60 9.88
CA GLN A 17 7.32 -1.63 10.24
C GLN A 17 5.91 -1.03 10.25
N LEU A 18 4.91 -1.77 9.76
CA LEU A 18 3.50 -1.38 9.87
C LEU A 18 2.97 -1.56 11.30
N LEU A 19 3.42 -2.61 11.98
CA LEU A 19 3.09 -2.93 13.37
C LEU A 19 4.35 -3.33 14.10
N ARG A 20 4.42 -3.02 15.39
CA ARG A 20 5.56 -3.36 16.25
C ARG A 20 5.08 -3.94 17.58
N GLY A 21 5.78 -4.97 18.06
CA GLY A 21 5.46 -5.59 19.36
C GLY A 21 4.13 -6.36 19.38
N VAL A 22 3.50 -6.56 18.23
CA VAL A 22 2.25 -7.32 18.10
C VAL A 22 2.57 -8.79 17.77
N PRO A 23 2.02 -9.76 18.52
CA PRO A 23 2.15 -11.17 18.17
C PRO A 23 1.60 -11.46 16.77
N VAL A 24 2.25 -12.37 16.02
CA VAL A 24 1.81 -12.75 14.66
C VAL A 24 0.35 -13.22 14.63
N THR A 25 -0.13 -13.85 15.71
CA THR A 25 -1.52 -14.31 15.86
C THR A 25 -2.55 -13.17 15.94
N GLU A 26 -2.12 -11.97 16.34
CA GLU A 26 -2.96 -10.78 16.51
C GLU A 26 -2.72 -9.74 15.40
N ALA A 27 -1.63 -9.87 14.64
CA ALA A 27 -1.21 -8.89 13.65
C ALA A 27 -2.29 -8.54 12.62
N ALA A 28 -3.06 -9.52 12.14
CA ALA A 28 -4.14 -9.26 11.19
C ALA A 28 -5.25 -8.38 11.79
N ARG A 29 -5.62 -8.63 13.04
CA ARG A 29 -6.61 -7.83 13.76
C ARG A 29 -6.08 -6.44 14.05
N ALA A 30 -4.87 -6.34 14.59
CA ALA A 30 -4.24 -5.06 14.91
C ALA A 30 -4.05 -4.18 13.67
N LEU A 31 -3.70 -4.76 12.52
CA LEU A 31 -3.55 -4.02 11.27
C LEU A 31 -4.90 -3.54 10.71
N TYR A 32 -5.97 -4.27 10.99
CA TYR A 32 -7.31 -3.92 10.55
C TYR A 32 -7.94 -2.84 11.44
N GLU A 33 -7.82 -2.98 12.75
CA GLU A 33 -8.46 -2.10 13.75
C GLU A 33 -7.62 -0.84 14.08
N THR A 34 -6.39 -0.73 13.57
CA THR A 34 -5.57 0.46 13.84
C THR A 34 -6.19 1.73 13.28
N GLN A 35 -6.14 2.78 14.10
CA GLN A 35 -6.60 4.14 13.81
C GLN A 35 -5.43 5.11 13.62
N ASP A 36 -4.20 4.59 13.59
CA ASP A 36 -2.97 5.38 13.50
C ASP A 36 -2.61 5.75 12.05
N PHE A 37 -3.09 4.99 11.07
CA PHE A 37 -2.87 5.23 9.64
C PHE A 37 -3.94 4.54 8.80
N VAL A 38 -4.17 5.05 7.59
CA VAL A 38 -4.94 4.37 6.55
C VAL A 38 -4.04 3.41 5.81
N LEU A 39 -4.52 2.19 5.55
CA LEU A 39 -3.83 1.17 4.77
C LEU A 39 -4.79 0.55 3.75
N LEU A 40 -4.42 0.61 2.47
CA LEU A 40 -5.15 0.02 1.35
C LEU A 40 -4.21 -0.83 0.49
N SER A 41 -4.74 -1.90 -0.13
CA SER A 41 -4.00 -2.62 -1.16
C SER A 41 -4.88 -3.22 -2.24
N HIS A 42 -4.27 -3.52 -3.38
CA HIS A 42 -4.89 -4.24 -4.48
C HIS A 42 -3.91 -5.25 -5.09
N SER A 43 -4.45 -6.25 -5.78
CA SER A 43 -3.64 -7.20 -6.55
C SER A 43 -3.27 -6.61 -7.92
N LEU A 44 -2.10 -6.94 -8.46
CA LEU A 44 -1.66 -6.54 -9.81
C LEU A 44 -1.71 -7.69 -10.81
N THR A 45 -1.89 -8.93 -10.35
CA THR A 45 -2.03 -10.13 -11.17
C THR A 45 -2.78 -11.18 -10.35
N THR A 46 -3.78 -11.82 -10.95
CA THR A 46 -4.09 -13.20 -10.58
C THR A 46 -3.31 -14.09 -11.56
N PRO A 47 -2.84 -15.28 -11.16
CA PRO A 47 -2.10 -16.18 -12.04
C PRO A 47 -2.85 -16.58 -13.32
N ASP A 48 -4.18 -16.41 -13.36
CA ASP A 48 -5.06 -17.00 -14.35
C ASP A 48 -5.99 -15.99 -15.06
N GLU A 49 -5.94 -14.68 -14.76
CA GLU A 49 -6.84 -13.69 -15.37
C GLU A 49 -6.16 -12.34 -15.66
N ASP A 50 -6.59 -11.70 -16.76
CA ASP A 50 -6.21 -10.33 -17.08
C ASP A 50 -6.81 -9.35 -16.04
N LEU A 51 -6.09 -8.27 -15.76
CA LEU A 51 -6.60 -7.19 -14.91
C LEU A 51 -7.90 -6.62 -15.51
N PRO A 52 -8.93 -6.30 -14.70
CA PRO A 52 -10.13 -5.67 -15.22
C PRO A 52 -9.78 -4.39 -15.99
N PRO A 53 -10.56 -4.02 -17.01
CA PRO A 53 -10.29 -2.84 -17.84
C PRO A 53 -10.31 -1.53 -17.03
N GLU A 54 -11.00 -1.51 -15.89
CA GLU A 54 -11.05 -0.37 -14.96
C GLU A 54 -9.81 -0.29 -14.04
N GLY A 55 -8.87 -1.22 -14.14
CA GLY A 55 -7.69 -1.33 -13.29
C GLY A 55 -7.86 -2.28 -12.11
N PRO A 56 -6.88 -2.33 -11.20
CA PRO A 56 -6.84 -3.33 -10.13
C PRO A 56 -7.87 -3.03 -9.04
N VAL A 57 -8.52 -4.10 -8.54
CA VAL A 57 -9.55 -4.06 -7.49
C VAL A 57 -8.90 -4.17 -6.12
N PHE A 58 -9.38 -3.37 -5.16
CA PHE A 58 -8.90 -3.48 -3.78
C PHE A 58 -9.15 -4.88 -3.22
N ASN A 59 -8.19 -5.35 -2.43
CA ASN A 59 -8.24 -6.63 -1.75
C ASN A 59 -8.03 -6.49 -0.24
N TYR A 60 -7.82 -5.26 0.24
CA TYR A 60 -7.68 -4.92 1.64
C TYR A 60 -7.90 -3.43 1.86
N GLY A 61 -8.59 -3.10 2.94
CA GLY A 61 -8.58 -1.78 3.56
C GLY A 61 -8.78 -1.91 5.06
N ASN A 62 -7.97 -1.23 5.87
CA ASN A 62 -8.21 -1.19 7.32
C ASN A 62 -9.48 -0.38 7.64
N GLU A 63 -9.93 -0.44 8.89
CA GLU A 63 -11.17 0.22 9.35
C GLU A 63 -11.14 1.72 9.08
N LEU A 64 -10.05 2.41 9.42
CA LEU A 64 -9.89 3.83 9.13
C LEU A 64 -9.93 4.16 7.62
N GLY A 65 -9.41 3.27 6.77
CA GLY A 65 -9.50 3.42 5.32
C GLY A 65 -10.93 3.26 4.80
N GLN A 66 -11.69 2.32 5.34
CA GLN A 66 -13.11 2.16 5.03
C GLN A 66 -13.93 3.38 5.44
N GLU A 67 -13.67 3.92 6.63
CA GLU A 67 -14.31 5.14 7.13
C GLU A 67 -13.99 6.34 6.23
N LEU A 68 -12.71 6.57 5.92
CA LEU A 68 -12.29 7.71 5.12
C LEU A 68 -12.84 7.69 3.70
N PHE A 69 -12.80 6.53 3.03
CA PHE A 69 -13.31 6.39 1.66
C PHE A 69 -14.82 6.08 1.61
N GLN A 70 -15.48 5.97 2.76
CA GLN A 70 -16.91 5.68 2.89
C GLN A 70 -17.37 4.38 2.21
N TYR A 71 -16.52 3.36 2.20
CA TYR A 71 -16.86 2.04 1.68
C TYR A 71 -16.98 1.04 2.83
N SER A 72 -18.03 0.22 2.81
CA SER A 72 -18.01 -1.02 3.59
C SER A 72 -16.97 -2.00 3.03
N TRP A 73 -16.57 -3.00 3.82
CA TRP A 73 -15.63 -4.04 3.39
C TRP A 73 -16.05 -4.67 2.06
N ASP A 74 -17.30 -5.14 1.95
CA ASP A 74 -17.80 -5.83 0.76
C ASP A 74 -17.80 -4.93 -0.47
N GLU A 75 -18.09 -3.65 -0.31
CA GLU A 75 -18.05 -2.67 -1.40
C GLU A 75 -16.60 -2.37 -1.81
N LEU A 76 -15.71 -2.21 -0.84
CA LEU A 76 -14.30 -1.94 -1.11
C LEU A 76 -13.67 -3.10 -1.91
N MET A 77 -13.96 -4.35 -1.54
CA MET A 77 -13.41 -5.54 -2.22
C MET A 77 -13.89 -5.72 -3.68
N THR A 78 -14.86 -4.91 -4.14
CA THR A 78 -15.34 -4.90 -5.53
C THR A 78 -15.05 -3.58 -6.24
N THR A 79 -14.37 -2.65 -5.57
CA THR A 79 -14.06 -1.32 -6.09
C THR A 79 -12.67 -1.30 -6.73
N SER A 80 -12.61 -0.88 -8.00
CA SER A 80 -11.32 -0.58 -8.66
C SER A 80 -10.65 0.61 -7.95
N SER A 81 -9.36 0.48 -7.67
CA SER A 81 -8.55 1.56 -7.11
C SER A 81 -8.58 2.84 -7.97
N SER A 82 -8.74 2.71 -9.28
CA SER A 82 -8.88 3.85 -10.20
C SER A 82 -10.10 4.72 -9.91
N LYS A 83 -11.18 4.17 -9.32
CA LYS A 83 -12.39 4.91 -8.97
C LYS A 83 -12.20 5.88 -7.80
N THR A 84 -11.11 5.73 -7.06
CA THR A 84 -10.77 6.62 -5.93
C THR A 84 -9.87 7.78 -6.35
N VAL A 85 -9.55 7.88 -7.65
CA VAL A 85 -8.71 8.94 -8.20
C VAL A 85 -9.59 10.04 -8.77
N LYS A 86 -9.24 11.29 -8.51
CA LYS A 86 -9.86 12.44 -9.17
C LYS A 86 -9.44 12.50 -10.63
N THR A 87 -10.35 12.23 -11.56
CA THR A 87 -10.06 12.13 -13.01
C THR A 87 -10.32 13.41 -13.78
N ASP A 88 -11.01 14.38 -13.20
CA ASP A 88 -11.30 15.70 -13.77
C ASP A 88 -10.24 16.77 -13.39
N ASN A 89 -9.10 16.34 -12.85
CA ASN A 89 -7.95 17.19 -12.53
C ASN A 89 -6.69 16.66 -13.23
N ASP A 90 -6.24 17.39 -14.26
CA ASP A 90 -5.09 17.01 -15.08
C ASP A 90 -3.78 16.94 -14.27
N GLU A 91 -3.59 17.85 -13.29
CA GLU A 91 -2.40 17.86 -12.44
C GLU A 91 -2.36 16.60 -11.54
N ALA A 92 -3.50 16.23 -10.97
CA ALA A 92 -3.61 15.02 -10.16
C ALA A 92 -3.36 13.74 -10.99
N MET A 93 -3.79 13.74 -12.26
CA MET A 93 -3.58 12.63 -13.18
C MET A 93 -2.11 12.49 -13.61
N GLU A 94 -1.42 13.59 -13.94
CA GLU A 94 0.01 13.52 -14.26
C GLU A 94 0.86 13.15 -13.03
N ALA A 95 0.59 13.70 -11.84
CA ALA A 95 1.27 13.29 -10.61
C ALA A 95 1.09 11.79 -10.32
N ARG A 96 -0.13 11.27 -10.55
CA ARG A 96 -0.38 9.82 -10.44
C ARG A 96 0.45 9.02 -11.43
N LYS A 97 0.53 9.46 -12.69
CA LYS A 97 1.26 8.76 -13.75
C LYS A 97 2.76 8.75 -13.48
N GLU A 98 3.33 9.87 -13.03
CA GLU A 98 4.73 9.95 -12.59
C GLU A 98 5.00 9.00 -11.42
N LEU A 99 4.09 8.95 -10.44
CA LEU A 99 4.19 8.01 -9.33
C LEU A 99 4.19 6.55 -9.81
N MET A 100 3.29 6.18 -10.73
CA MET A 100 3.26 4.82 -11.28
C MET A 100 4.53 4.47 -12.05
N GLN A 101 5.09 5.42 -12.82
CA GLN A 101 6.36 5.22 -13.53
C GLN A 101 7.53 4.98 -12.57
N ARG A 102 7.59 5.71 -11.46
CA ARG A 102 8.61 5.47 -10.42
C ARG A 102 8.52 4.05 -9.86
N MET A 103 7.31 3.59 -9.59
CA MET A 103 7.05 2.24 -9.07
C MET A 103 7.44 1.09 -10.02
N GLU A 104 7.75 1.36 -11.29
CA GLU A 104 8.31 0.35 -12.21
C GLU A 104 9.76 -0.02 -11.85
N SER A 105 10.49 0.88 -11.20
CA SER A 105 11.91 0.71 -10.87
C SER A 105 12.23 0.78 -9.37
N GLU A 106 11.37 1.46 -8.58
CA GLU A 106 11.50 1.62 -7.13
C GLU A 106 10.66 0.57 -6.38
N ASP A 107 11.12 0.14 -5.20
CA ASP A 107 10.34 -0.76 -4.33
C ASP A 107 9.24 -0.01 -3.56
N TYR A 108 9.44 1.29 -3.31
CA TYR A 108 8.46 2.20 -2.74
C TYR A 108 8.70 3.64 -3.23
N ALA A 109 7.67 4.47 -3.14
CA ALA A 109 7.76 5.90 -3.39
C ALA A 109 6.87 6.66 -2.40
N GLU A 110 7.34 7.81 -1.94
CA GLU A 110 6.50 8.78 -1.24
C GLU A 110 5.66 9.58 -2.24
N PHE A 111 4.44 9.92 -1.85
CA PHE A 111 3.51 10.67 -2.69
C PHE A 111 2.59 11.59 -1.89
N ASP A 112 2.24 12.70 -2.52
CA ASP A 112 1.05 13.48 -2.22
C ASP A 112 0.03 13.22 -3.33
N GLY A 113 -1.26 13.33 -3.04
CA GLY A 113 -2.25 13.17 -4.09
C GLY A 113 -3.69 13.29 -3.65
N VAL A 114 -4.50 13.84 -4.54
CA VAL A 114 -5.95 13.94 -4.33
C VAL A 114 -6.60 12.58 -4.57
N ARG A 115 -7.50 12.22 -3.66
CA ARG A 115 -8.39 11.07 -3.76
C ARG A 115 -9.83 11.51 -3.55
N VAL A 116 -10.75 10.67 -3.99
CA VAL A 116 -12.18 10.82 -3.77
C VAL A 116 -12.72 9.65 -2.98
N ASP A 117 -13.64 9.92 -2.07
CA ASP A 117 -14.44 8.90 -1.41
C ASP A 117 -15.58 8.39 -2.31
N LYS A 118 -16.40 7.48 -1.79
CA LYS A 118 -17.57 6.91 -2.49
C LYS A 118 -18.58 7.95 -2.97
N GLU A 119 -18.74 9.05 -2.24
CA GLU A 119 -19.68 10.12 -2.57
C GLU A 119 -19.08 11.15 -3.53
N GLY A 120 -17.78 11.04 -3.82
CA GLY A 120 -17.04 11.99 -4.65
C GLY A 120 -16.43 13.15 -3.87
N ASN A 121 -16.45 13.11 -2.53
CA ASN A 121 -15.80 14.14 -1.74
C ASN A 121 -14.28 13.96 -1.83
N GLU A 122 -13.58 15.07 -2.01
CA GLU A 122 -12.14 15.07 -2.23
C GLU A 122 -11.35 15.24 -0.94
N PHE A 123 -10.20 14.61 -0.88
CA PHE A 123 -9.18 14.88 0.14
C PHE A 123 -7.78 14.76 -0.45
N LEU A 124 -6.89 15.64 0.00
CA LEU A 124 -5.48 15.60 -0.33
C LEU A 124 -4.77 14.70 0.67
N ILE A 125 -4.11 13.66 0.20
CA ILE A 125 -3.15 12.87 0.99
C ILE A 125 -1.82 13.60 0.98
N GLU A 126 -1.17 13.67 2.15
CA GLU A 126 0.16 14.23 2.32
C GLU A 126 1.11 13.18 2.91
N HIS A 127 2.30 13.06 2.34
CA HIS A 127 3.37 12.16 2.79
C HIS A 127 2.94 10.68 2.87
N GLY A 128 2.14 10.23 1.91
CA GLY A 128 1.78 8.82 1.75
C GLY A 128 2.96 8.00 1.23
N ILE A 129 2.96 6.70 1.52
CA ILE A 129 3.94 5.74 1.00
C ILE A 129 3.19 4.71 0.17
N LEU A 130 3.58 4.59 -1.10
CA LEU A 130 3.15 3.53 -2.01
C LEU A 130 4.29 2.52 -2.14
N TRP A 131 3.99 1.22 -2.07
CA TRP A 131 5.00 0.19 -2.28
C TRP A 131 4.46 -1.03 -3.05
N ASN A 132 5.40 -1.75 -3.64
CA ASN A 132 5.16 -2.98 -4.37
C ASN A 132 5.05 -4.18 -3.40
N VAL A 133 3.89 -4.85 -3.39
CA VAL A 133 3.64 -6.04 -2.55
C VAL A 133 4.17 -7.27 -3.26
N ARG A 134 5.05 -8.01 -2.58
CA ARG A 134 5.70 -9.22 -3.11
C ARG A 134 5.32 -10.44 -2.29
N ALA A 135 5.13 -11.58 -2.96
CA ALA A 135 4.96 -12.86 -2.28
C ALA A 135 6.30 -13.28 -1.63
N PRO A 136 6.28 -14.17 -0.62
CA PRO A 136 7.51 -14.80 -0.16
C PRO A 136 8.20 -15.56 -1.33
N PRO A 137 9.55 -15.55 -1.40
CA PRO A 137 10.28 -16.32 -2.41
C PRO A 137 10.03 -17.82 -2.24
N LYS A 138 10.08 -18.59 -3.32
CA LYS A 138 9.91 -20.05 -3.24
C LYS A 138 11.20 -20.66 -2.69
N ALA A 139 11.09 -21.78 -1.97
CA ALA A 139 12.24 -22.45 -1.36
C ALA A 139 13.31 -22.87 -2.40
N SER A 140 12.91 -23.17 -3.65
CA SER A 140 13.79 -23.52 -4.77
C SER A 140 14.58 -22.33 -5.34
N ASP A 141 14.19 -21.09 -5.02
CA ASP A 141 14.87 -19.89 -5.54
C ASP A 141 16.18 -19.59 -4.78
N ASN A 142 16.49 -20.39 -3.75
CA ASN A 142 17.69 -20.29 -2.91
C ASN A 142 18.85 -21.20 -3.36
N ASP A 143 18.66 -22.05 -4.39
CA ASP A 143 19.61 -23.11 -4.74
C ASP A 143 20.83 -22.67 -5.58
N ASP A 144 20.96 -21.38 -5.91
CA ASP A 144 22.18 -20.90 -6.55
C ASP A 144 23.29 -20.65 -5.51
N GLU A 145 24.31 -21.53 -5.47
CA GLU A 145 25.51 -21.33 -4.66
C GLU A 145 26.13 -19.93 -4.88
N PRO A 146 26.55 -19.22 -3.80
CA PRO A 146 27.21 -17.94 -3.93
C PRO A 146 28.62 -18.12 -4.54
N LYS A 147 28.90 -17.44 -5.65
CA LYS A 147 30.29 -17.21 -6.10
C LYS A 147 30.97 -16.29 -5.08
N GLU A 148 32.15 -16.68 -4.62
CA GLU A 148 32.91 -16.03 -3.54
C GLU A 148 32.90 -14.49 -3.64
N GLY A 149 32.58 -13.82 -2.52
CA GLY A 149 32.93 -12.41 -2.29
C GLY A 149 31.84 -11.35 -2.45
N LYS A 150 30.59 -11.69 -2.81
CA LYS A 150 29.46 -10.73 -2.79
C LYS A 150 28.31 -11.25 -1.92
N ARG A 151 27.83 -10.43 -0.98
CA ARG A 151 26.53 -10.65 -0.32
C ARG A 151 25.48 -10.69 -1.44
N LYS A 152 24.86 -11.86 -1.69
CA LYS A 152 23.69 -11.93 -2.57
C LYS A 152 22.56 -11.14 -1.90
N GLU A 153 21.99 -10.17 -2.59
CA GLU A 153 20.67 -9.66 -2.23
C GLU A 153 19.70 -10.86 -2.24
N ALA A 154 18.92 -11.01 -1.18
CA ALA A 154 17.96 -12.11 -1.09
C ALA A 154 16.99 -12.03 -2.29
N PRO A 155 16.64 -13.17 -2.90
CA PRO A 155 15.74 -13.17 -4.05
C PRO A 155 14.42 -12.47 -3.70
N LYS A 156 14.07 -11.46 -4.51
CA LYS A 156 12.77 -10.77 -4.40
C LYS A 156 11.71 -11.71 -4.95
N GLY A 157 10.74 -12.09 -4.11
CA GLY A 157 9.60 -12.88 -4.57
C GLY A 157 8.75 -12.13 -5.62
N PRO A 158 7.82 -12.85 -6.28
CA PRO A 158 7.05 -12.28 -7.38
C PRO A 158 6.23 -11.07 -6.92
N LEU A 159 6.14 -10.06 -7.78
CA LEU A 159 5.23 -8.92 -7.60
C LEU A 159 3.79 -9.43 -7.69
N ILE A 160 2.98 -9.19 -6.66
CA ILE A 160 1.59 -9.66 -6.58
C ILE A 160 0.59 -8.52 -6.42
N GLY A 161 1.03 -7.32 -6.05
CA GLY A 161 0.15 -6.19 -5.82
C GLY A 161 0.87 -4.90 -5.48
N GLN A 162 0.09 -3.90 -5.12
CA GLN A 162 0.57 -2.64 -4.55
C GLN A 162 -0.27 -2.27 -3.34
N ALA A 163 0.34 -1.53 -2.43
CA ALA A 163 -0.30 -1.06 -1.22
C ALA A 163 0.13 0.38 -0.92
N ALA A 164 -0.76 1.12 -0.29
CA ALA A 164 -0.53 2.50 0.12
C ALA A 164 -0.84 2.67 1.61
N VAL A 165 0.03 3.39 2.32
CA VAL A 165 -0.16 3.78 3.71
C VAL A 165 0.01 5.28 3.85
N PHE A 166 -0.87 5.93 4.60
CA PHE A 166 -0.78 7.35 4.90
C PHE A 166 -1.51 7.67 6.21
N TRP A 167 -1.15 8.77 6.85
CA TRP A 167 -1.73 9.17 8.14
C TRP A 167 -2.05 10.66 8.22
N LYS A 168 -1.85 11.40 7.13
CA LYS A 168 -2.17 12.81 7.02
C LYS A 168 -2.99 13.06 5.77
N TRP A 169 -4.13 13.73 5.93
CA TRP A 169 -4.95 14.17 4.81
C TRP A 169 -5.75 15.42 5.15
N THR A 170 -6.14 16.16 4.11
CA THR A 170 -6.91 17.38 4.23
C THR A 170 -8.14 17.31 3.32
N PRO A 171 -9.37 17.25 3.86
CA PRO A 171 -10.59 17.36 3.06
C PRO A 171 -10.57 18.64 2.23
N GLN A 172 -10.90 18.54 0.95
CA GLN A 172 -10.86 19.67 0.02
C GLN A 172 -12.24 20.34 -0.09
N PRO A 173 -12.29 21.66 -0.36
CA PRO A 173 -11.16 22.57 -0.60
C PRO A 173 -10.53 23.19 0.66
N ASP A 174 -11.23 23.22 1.78
CA ASP A 174 -10.87 24.02 2.96
C ASP A 174 -11.13 23.31 4.31
N GLY A 175 -11.11 21.98 4.30
CA GLY A 175 -11.25 21.16 5.50
C GLY A 175 -10.07 21.27 6.46
N GLU A 176 -10.30 20.89 7.71
CA GLU A 176 -9.25 20.82 8.72
C GLU A 176 -8.31 19.63 8.43
N VAL A 177 -7.01 19.87 8.57
CA VAL A 177 -5.98 18.82 8.42
C VAL A 177 -6.24 17.74 9.46
N VAL A 178 -6.36 16.50 9.00
CA VAL A 178 -6.40 15.32 9.86
C VAL A 178 -5.04 14.66 9.84
N GLU A 179 -4.40 14.57 11.00
CA GLU A 179 -3.13 13.88 11.19
C GLU A 179 -3.27 12.83 12.31
N LYS A 180 -2.92 11.59 12.00
CA LYS A 180 -2.93 10.46 12.92
C LYS A 180 -1.51 10.16 13.40
N ALA A 181 -1.37 9.26 14.37
CA ALA A 181 -0.08 8.92 14.97
C ALA A 181 0.95 8.38 13.96
N GLY A 182 0.48 7.78 12.87
CA GLY A 182 1.29 7.29 11.78
C GLY A 182 1.95 5.94 12.08
N LEU A 183 2.97 5.63 11.30
CA LEU A 183 3.73 4.39 11.46
C LEU A 183 4.55 4.40 12.75
N PRO A 184 4.78 3.23 13.37
CA PRO A 184 5.74 3.09 14.45
C PRO A 184 7.09 3.76 14.13
N PRO A 185 7.78 4.35 15.13
CA PRO A 185 9.07 5.00 14.92
C PRO A 185 10.09 4.06 14.28
N PHE A 186 10.82 4.56 13.28
CA PHE A 186 11.96 3.85 12.73
C PHE A 186 13.02 3.69 13.82
N GLN A 187 13.43 2.45 14.07
CA GLN A 187 14.58 2.13 14.88
C GLN A 187 15.39 1.10 14.07
N PRO A 188 16.64 1.41 13.68
CA PRO A 188 17.48 0.42 13.03
C PRO A 188 17.68 -0.75 13.99
N ASP A 189 17.67 -1.98 13.47
CA ASP A 189 17.96 -3.17 14.26
C ASP A 189 19.33 -2.97 14.96
N GLU A 190 19.37 -3.19 16.28
CA GLU A 190 20.60 -3.14 17.11
C GLU A 190 21.65 -4.17 16.67
#